data_AF-A0A1E3RE94-F1
#
_entry.id   AF-A0A1E3RE94-F1
#
_cell.length_a   1.000
_cell.length_b   1.000
_cell.length_c   1.000
_cell.angle_alpha   90.00
_cell.angle_beta   90.00
_cell.angle_gamma   90.00
#
_symmetry.space_group_name_H-M   'P 1'
#
loop_
_entity.id
_entity.type
_entity.pdbx_description
1 polymer ?
#
loop_
_entity_poly.entity_id
_entity_poly.type
_entity_poly.pdbx_seq_one_letter_code
_entity_poly.pdbx_strand_id
1 'polypeptide(L)' 'MTHRFVTAYREGRKAFPHTLANPYAGLGDRVAARMWRLGWQRAAEELHRIPSEQERLKRFAAEIDALLD' A
#
# COMPACT_ATOMS: atom_id res chain seq x y z
N MET A 1 -20.06 15.85 0.36
CA MET A 1 -19.02 15.48 1.36
C MET A 1 -18.24 14.22 1.00
N THR A 2 -18.88 13.14 0.50
CA THR A 2 -18.23 11.88 0.10
C THR A 2 -16.99 12.05 -0.80
N HIS A 3 -17.04 13.01 -1.74
CA HIS A 3 -15.91 13.31 -2.62
C HIS A 3 -14.61 13.68 -1.88
N ARG A 4 -14.69 14.40 -0.76
CA ARG A 4 -13.50 14.83 0.00
C ARG A 4 -12.76 13.66 0.63
N PHE A 5 -13.48 12.70 1.19
CA PHE A 5 -12.90 11.52 1.82
C PHE A 5 -12.30 10.57 0.79
N VAL A 6 -12.94 10.43 -0.38
CA VAL A 6 -12.39 9.69 -1.51
C VAL A 6 -11.10 10.36 -2.01
N THR A 7 -11.07 11.70 -2.11
CA THR A 7 -9.85 12.43 -2.45
C THR A 7 -8.75 12.20 -1.43
N ALA A 8 -9.02 12.36 -0.13
CA ALA A 8 -8.03 12.13 0.91
C ALA A 8 -7.45 10.71 0.86
N TYR A 9 -8.29 9.70 0.63
CA TYR A 9 -7.85 8.30 0.42
C TYR A 9 -6.93 8.14 -0.79
N ARG A 10 -7.29 8.70 -1.94
CA ARG A 10 -6.47 8.63 -3.16
C ARG A 10 -5.13 9.33 -3.00
N GLU A 11 -5.11 10.49 -2.36
CA GLU A 11 -3.88 11.22 -2.06
C GLU A 11 -2.98 10.44 -1.08
N GLY A 12 -3.57 9.73 -0.11
CA GLY A 12 -2.85 8.82 0.77
C GLY A 12 -2.16 7.69 0.03
N ARG A 13 -2.86 7.06 -0.94
CA ARG A 13 -2.28 6.01 -1.78
C ARG A 13 -1.09 6.53 -2.60
N LYS A 14 -1.21 7.70 -3.22
CA LYS A 14 -0.15 8.30 -4.05
C LYS A 14 1.07 8.73 -3.24
N ALA A 15 0.89 9.09 -1.97
CA ALA A 15 1.96 9.54 -1.10
C ALA A 15 2.88 8.39 -0.65
N PHE A 16 2.41 7.14 -0.72
CA PHE A 16 3.24 5.96 -0.50
C PHE A 16 4.18 5.73 -1.69
N PRO A 17 5.47 5.35 -1.50
CA PRO A 17 6.19 5.23 -0.23
C PRO A 17 6.87 6.54 0.22
N HIS A 18 6.65 7.63 -0.50
CA HIS A 18 7.44 8.86 -0.45
C HIS A 18 7.34 9.64 0.87
N THR A 19 6.21 9.58 1.58
CA THR A 19 6.05 10.33 2.85
C THR A 19 4.99 9.73 3.77
N LEU A 20 5.19 9.91 5.08
CA LEU A 20 4.21 9.64 6.14
C LEU A 20 3.51 10.91 6.65
N ALA A 21 3.94 12.09 6.18
CA ALA A 21 3.39 13.37 6.61
C ALA A 21 1.97 13.56 6.05
N ASN A 22 0.96 13.37 6.90
CA ASN A 22 -0.44 13.50 6.51
C ASN A 22 -0.86 14.98 6.49
N PRO A 23 -1.20 15.55 5.31
CA PRO A 23 -1.53 16.97 5.19
C PRO A 23 -2.85 17.35 5.87
N TYR A 24 -3.72 16.37 6.17
CA TYR A 24 -5.00 16.60 6.84
C TYR A 24 -4.90 16.57 8.38
N ALA A 25 -3.76 16.17 8.96
CA ALA A 25 -3.64 15.98 10.40
C ALA A 25 -3.79 17.29 11.21
N GLY A 26 -3.43 18.44 10.63
CA GLY A 26 -3.51 19.76 11.28
C GLY A 26 -4.80 20.55 11.01
N LEU A 27 -5.70 20.05 10.14
CA LEU A 27 -6.86 20.83 9.66
C LEU A 27 -8.13 20.65 10.51
N GLY A 28 -8.06 19.94 11.64
CA GLY A 28 -9.23 19.60 12.47
C GLY A 28 -10.16 18.54 11.88
N ASP A 29 -9.99 18.19 10.60
CA ASP A 29 -10.77 17.17 9.89
C ASP A 29 -10.18 15.77 10.11
N ARG A 30 -10.55 15.18 11.25
CA ARG A 30 -10.08 13.84 11.68
C ARG A 30 -10.47 12.73 10.69
N VAL A 31 -11.60 12.86 10.00
CA VAL A 31 -12.10 11.84 9.07
C VAL A 31 -11.26 11.85 7.80
N ALA A 32 -11.00 13.02 7.20
CA ALA A 32 -10.10 13.11 6.05
C ALA A 32 -8.69 12.61 6.39
N ALA A 33 -8.16 12.96 7.58
CA ALA A 33 -6.87 12.44 8.04
C ALA A 33 -6.86 10.91 8.15
N ARG A 34 -7.93 10.30 8.66
CA ARG A 34 -8.04 8.84 8.74
C ARG A 34 -8.10 8.20 7.34
N MET A 35 -8.86 8.79 6.42
CA MET A 35 -8.97 8.28 5.05
C MET A 35 -7.64 8.34 4.30
N TRP A 36 -6.85 9.40 4.48
CA TRP A 36 -5.50 9.48 3.93
C TRP A 36 -4.59 8.38 4.47
N ARG A 37 -4.58 8.15 5.79
CA ARG A 37 -3.76 7.06 6.38
C ARG A 37 -4.17 5.68 5.86
N LEU A 38 -5.49 5.45 5.71
CA LEU A 38 -6.00 4.20 5.16
C LEU A 38 -5.52 3.96 3.72
N GLY A 39 -5.52 5.00 2.89
CA GLY A 39 -4.99 4.93 1.53
C GLY A 39 -3.51 4.55 1.50
N TRP A 40 -2.70 5.23 2.32
CA TRP A 40 -1.28 4.95 2.44
C TRP A 40 -1.00 3.50 2.88
N GLN A 41 -1.67 3.05 3.94
CA GLN A 41 -1.51 1.68 4.46
C GLN A 41 -1.91 0.62 3.43
N ARG A 42 -2.99 0.84 2.67
CA ARG A 42 -3.40 -0.09 1.60
C ARG A 42 -2.36 -0.20 0.50
N ALA A 43 -1.77 0.93 0.06
CA ALA A 43 -0.70 0.91 -0.92
C ALA A 43 0.54 0.15 -0.40
N ALA A 44 0.90 0.34 0.88
CA ALA A 44 1.98 -0.39 1.52
C ALA A 44 1.71 -1.90 1.59
N GLU A 45 0.52 -2.31 2.05
CA GLU A 45 0.12 -3.72 2.08
C GLU A 45 0.12 -4.36 0.69
N GLU A 46 -0.36 -3.64 -0.33
CA GLU A 46 -0.34 -4.11 -1.72
C GLU A 46 1.09 -4.34 -2.22
N LEU A 47 2.04 -3.44 -1.89
CA LEU A 47 3.45 -3.67 -2.20
C LEU A 47 4.01 -4.90 -1.49
N HIS A 48 3.67 -5.12 -0.21
CA HIS A 48 4.10 -6.29 0.55
C HIS A 48 3.44 -7.60 0.09
N ARG A 49 2.28 -7.54 -0.58
CA ARG A 49 1.63 -8.72 -1.19
C ARG A 49 2.26 -9.14 -2.51
N ILE A 50 3.08 -8.30 -3.13
CA ILE A 50 3.86 -8.68 -4.32
C ILE A 50 5.10 -9.44 -3.82
N PRO A 51 5.25 -10.74 -4.13
CA PRO A 51 6.42 -11.48 -3.70
C PRO A 51 7.68 -10.83 -4.29
N SER A 52 8.72 -10.71 -3.48
CA SER A 52 10.03 -10.27 -3.94
C SER A 52 10.53 -11.16 -5.08
N GLU A 53 11.43 -10.64 -5.89
CA GLU A 53 12.07 -11.44 -6.95
C GLU A 53 12.74 -12.70 -6.38
N GLN A 54 13.37 -12.59 -5.20
CA GLN A 54 13.97 -13.74 -4.51
C GLN A 54 12.93 -14.79 -4.10
N GLU A 55 11.76 -14.37 -3.60
CA GLU A 55 10.67 -15.31 -3.28
C GLU A 55 10.09 -15.96 -4.54
N ARG A 56 9.99 -15.20 -5.64
CA ARG A 56 9.58 -15.75 -6.95
C ARG A 56 10.58 -16.78 -7.44
N LEU A 57 11.88 -16.47 -7.42
CA LEU A 57 12.94 -17.38 -7.85
C LEU A 57 13.00 -18.65 -6.98
N LYS A 58 12.82 -18.53 -5.66
CA LYS A 58 12.74 -19.70 -4.77
C LYS A 58 11.56 -20.61 -5.11
N ARG A 59 10.39 -20.05 -5.41
CA ARG A 59 9.24 -20.82 -5.84
C ARG A 59 9.51 -21.50 -7.19
N PHE A 60 10.08 -20.79 -8.16
CA PHE A 60 10.47 -21.36 -9.45
C PHE A 60 11.48 -22.51 -9.31
N ALA A 61 12.49 -22.36 -8.44
CA ALA A 61 13.45 -23.43 -8.18
C ALA A 61 12.76 -24.67 -7.61
N ALA A 62 11.89 -24.51 -6.61
CA ALA A 62 11.12 -25.61 -6.03
C ALA A 62 10.18 -26.29 -7.05
N GLU A 63 9.62 -25.54 -7.99
CA GLU A 63 8.81 -26.10 -9.09
C GLU A 63 9.65 -26.91 -10.07
N ILE A 64 10.89 -26.49 -10.36
CA ILE A 64 11.83 -27.25 -11.20
C ILE A 64 12.26 -28.53 -10.49
N ASP A 65 12.64 -28.45 -9.22
CA ASP A 65 13.05 -29.62 -8.42
C ASP A 65 11.94 -30.68 -8.41
N ALA A 66 10.69 -30.27 -8.19
CA ALA A 66 9.52 -31.17 -8.20
C ALA A 66 9.19 -31.79 -9.57
N LEU A 67 9.69 -31.24 -10.68
CA LEU A 67 9.53 -31.81 -12.02
C LEU A 67 10.64 -32.81 -12.38
N LEU A 68 11.77 -32.75 -11.66
CA LEU A 68 12.95 -33.59 -11.89
C LEU A 68 13.02 -34.79 -10.94
N ASP A 69 12.18 -34.83 -9.91
CA ASP A 69 11.94 -35.97 -9.01
C ASP A 69 10.95 -37.00 -9.60
#